data_AF-A0A1C7Z0I2-F1
#
_entry.id   AF-A0A1C7Z0I2-F1
#
_cell.length_a   1.000
_cell.length_b   1.000
_cell.length_c   1.000
_cell.angle_alpha   90.00
_cell.angle_beta   90.00
_cell.angle_gamma   90.00
#
_symmetry.space_group_name_H-M   'P 1'
#
loop_
_entity.id
_entity.type
_entity.pdbx_description
1 polymer ?
#
loop_
_entity_poly.entity_id
_entity_poly.type
_entity_poly.pdbx_seq_one_letter_code
_entity_poly.pdbx_strand_id
1 'polypeptide(L)'
;MAPRLANNKNLLTDAVGIYLQTKGIRALVIDEFHEMLYASKNDQLRSLSLLKGLSGDPFNISVILLGTKAAHNALMGDPQLSRRYQVYELPSWRYDSEFRNFVATMERLLALQKPSGLDQSEMLRFIYDLSDGVMDNVVKILRGAAKYAITTGEERVTKELMGRAKKNLWGFGPVDPSE
;
A
#
# COMPACT_ATOMS: atom_id res chain seq x y z
N MET A 1 39.83 25.91 23.85
CA MET A 1 38.50 26.21 24.42
C MET A 1 37.50 25.37 23.66
N ALA A 2 37.16 24.18 24.19
CA ALA A 2 36.32 23.21 23.49
C ALA A 2 34.85 23.68 23.48
N PRO A 3 34.12 23.57 22.36
CA PRO A 3 32.71 23.90 22.35
C PRO A 3 31.95 22.90 23.22
N ARG A 4 31.07 23.44 24.06
CA ARG A 4 30.19 22.69 24.96
C ARG A 4 29.40 21.65 24.17
N LEU A 5 29.43 20.41 24.65
CA LEU A 5 28.58 19.30 24.26
C LEU A 5 27.12 19.76 24.22
N ALA A 6 26.58 19.97 23.03
CA ALA A 6 25.16 20.17 22.82
C ALA A 6 24.45 18.85 23.17
N ASN A 7 23.55 18.92 24.16
CA ASN A 7 22.43 18.02 24.44
C ASN A 7 22.44 16.63 23.79
N ASN A 8 22.63 15.59 24.62
CA ASN A 8 22.58 14.16 24.30
C ASN A 8 21.25 13.63 23.71
N LYS A 9 20.30 14.49 23.31
CA LYS A 9 18.97 14.12 22.81
C LYS A 9 18.90 13.83 21.31
N ASN A 10 19.88 14.28 20.52
CA ASN A 10 19.81 14.26 19.05
C ASN A 10 20.80 13.32 18.35
N LEU A 11 21.68 12.62 19.06
CA LEU A 11 22.75 11.79 18.46
C LEU A 11 22.25 10.80 17.40
N LEU A 12 21.13 10.11 17.67
CA LEU A 12 20.55 9.15 16.73
C LEU A 12 19.98 9.84 15.49
N THR A 13 19.21 10.92 15.69
CA THR A 13 18.67 11.73 14.60
C THR A 13 19.78 12.26 13.71
N ASP A 14 20.86 12.77 14.31
CA ASP A 14 21.98 13.35 13.57
C ASP A 14 22.74 12.28 12.80
N ALA A 15 23.02 11.13 13.43
CA ALA A 15 23.69 10.01 12.76
C ALA A 15 22.87 9.49 11.57
N VAL A 16 21.57 9.29 11.74
CA VAL A 16 20.67 8.86 10.67
C VAL A 16 20.57 9.94 9.59
N GLY A 17 20.38 11.19 9.97
CA GLY A 17 20.24 12.32 9.04
C GLY A 17 21.49 12.51 8.16
N ILE A 18 22.68 12.48 8.76
CA ILE A 18 23.97 12.54 8.04
C ILE A 18 24.11 11.34 7.10
N TYR A 19 23.77 10.13 7.56
CA TYR A 19 23.82 8.94 6.71
C TYR A 19 22.89 9.09 5.50
N LEU A 20 21.64 9.50 5.69
CA LEU A 20 20.69 9.69 4.60
C LEU A 20 21.19 10.75 3.61
N GLN A 21 21.68 11.89 4.10
CA GLN A 21 22.21 12.95 3.23
C GLN A 21 23.45 12.53 2.45
N THR A 22 24.40 11.85 3.09
CA THR A 22 25.63 11.36 2.42
C THR A 22 25.32 10.30 1.34
N LYS A 23 24.20 9.59 1.46
CA LYS A 23 23.67 8.68 0.43
C LYS A 23 22.81 9.38 -0.62
N GLY A 24 22.60 10.70 -0.52
CA GLY A 24 21.73 11.45 -1.42
C GLY A 24 20.25 11.11 -1.29
N ILE A 25 19.84 10.49 -0.17
CA ILE A 25 18.44 10.14 0.07
C ILE A 25 17.68 11.42 0.42
N ARG A 26 16.56 11.64 -0.28
CA ARG A 26 15.71 12.83 -0.12
C ARG A 26 14.35 12.53 0.51
N ALA A 27 13.96 11.26 0.53
CA ALA A 27 12.70 10.82 1.10
C ALA A 27 12.87 9.52 1.90
N LEU A 28 12.14 9.42 3.00
CA LEU A 28 12.02 8.23 3.83
C LEU A 28 10.56 7.80 3.82
N VAL A 29 10.29 6.61 3.29
CA VAL A 29 8.94 6.01 3.29
C VAL A 29 8.89 4.96 4.40
N ILE A 30 7.90 5.07 5.28
CA ILE A 30 7.64 4.12 6.35
C ILE A 30 6.30 3.48 6.10
N ASP A 31 6.33 2.22 5.69
CA ASP A 31 5.13 1.41 5.60
C ASP A 31 4.68 0.95 6.98
N GLU A 32 3.38 0.70 7.14
CA GLU A 32 2.76 0.28 8.39
C GLU A 32 3.14 1.12 9.62
N PHE A 33 3.18 2.44 9.47
CA PHE A 33 3.50 3.39 10.56
C PHE A 33 2.67 3.17 11.82
N HIS A 34 1.46 2.64 11.68
CA HIS A 34 0.58 2.31 12.79
C HIS A 34 1.16 1.23 13.73
N GLU A 35 2.13 0.42 13.31
CA GLU A 35 2.84 -0.53 14.17
C GLU A 35 3.59 0.14 15.32
N MET A 36 4.02 1.40 15.12
CA MET A 36 4.63 2.21 16.18
C MET A 36 3.72 2.31 17.42
N LEU A 37 2.39 2.21 17.23
CA LEU A 37 1.42 2.32 18.33
C LEU A 37 1.45 1.12 19.28
N TYR A 38 2.07 0.01 18.90
CA TYR A 38 2.30 -1.14 19.78
C TYR A 38 3.50 -0.95 20.72
N ALA A 39 4.36 0.02 20.44
CA ALA A 39 5.52 0.33 21.29
C ALA A 39 5.10 1.05 22.58
N SER A 40 6.00 1.11 23.56
CA SER A 40 5.78 1.88 24.78
C SER A 40 5.57 3.37 24.45
N LYS A 41 4.83 4.10 25.30
CA LYS A 41 4.61 5.54 25.09
C LYS A 41 5.93 6.33 24.96
N ASN A 42 6.97 5.92 25.69
CA ASN A 42 8.29 6.54 25.60
C ASN A 42 8.95 6.29 24.25
N ASP A 43 8.83 5.08 23.70
CA ASP A 43 9.41 4.74 22.39
C ASP A 43 8.63 5.40 21.25
N GLN A 44 7.31 5.48 21.35
CA GLN A 44 6.49 6.27 20.42
C GLN A 44 6.99 7.72 20.36
N LEU A 45 7.15 8.38 21.51
CA LEU A 45 7.65 9.76 21.56
C LEU A 45 9.07 9.91 21.00
N ARG A 46 9.96 8.92 21.22
CA ARG A 46 11.31 8.92 20.65
C ARG A 46 11.27 8.80 19.12
N SER A 47 10.48 7.89 18.59
CA SER A 47 10.29 7.72 17.14
C SER A 47 9.73 8.99 16.51
N LEU A 48 8.69 9.58 17.11
CA LEU A 48 8.10 10.84 16.63
C LEU A 48 9.10 12.01 16.66
N SER A 49 9.92 12.10 17.72
CA SER A 49 10.97 13.11 17.81
C SER A 49 12.06 12.92 16.75
N LEU A 50 12.40 11.68 16.40
CA LEU A 50 13.35 11.35 15.33
C LEU A 50 12.79 11.78 13.97
N LEU A 51 11.54 11.39 13.64
CA LEU A 51 10.89 11.80 12.39
C LEU A 51 10.78 13.32 12.26
N LYS A 52 10.48 14.00 13.37
CA LYS A 52 10.45 15.46 13.44
C LYS A 52 11.83 16.09 13.15
N GLY A 53 12.90 15.47 13.63
CA GLY A 53 14.26 15.94 13.39
C GLY A 53 14.73 15.70 11.95
N LEU A 54 14.43 14.53 11.39
CA LEU A 54 14.78 14.22 9.99
C LEU A 54 14.04 15.10 8.98
N SER A 55 12.77 15.43 9.25
CA SER A 55 11.97 16.30 8.38
C SER A 55 12.29 17.78 8.51
N GLY A 56 12.98 18.19 9.56
CA GLY A 56 13.36 19.58 9.81
C GLY A 56 14.79 19.90 9.39
N ASP A 57 15.17 21.16 9.59
CA ASP A 57 16.55 21.61 9.48
C ASP A 57 17.47 20.85 10.46
N PRO A 58 18.69 20.43 10.05
CA PRO A 58 19.34 20.66 8.75
C PRO A 58 19.05 19.59 7.68
N PHE A 59 18.32 18.53 8.02
CA PHE A 59 18.22 17.34 7.18
C PHE A 59 17.23 17.46 6.04
N ASN A 60 16.06 18.06 6.30
CA ASN A 60 14.99 18.34 5.34
C ASN A 60 14.62 17.11 4.48
N ILE A 61 14.56 15.93 5.10
CA ILE A 61 14.13 14.68 4.47
C ILE A 61 12.61 14.67 4.38
N SER A 62 12.07 14.41 3.18
CA SER A 62 10.63 14.18 3.01
C SER A 62 10.23 12.87 3.67
N VAL A 63 9.56 12.93 4.82
CA VAL A 63 9.07 11.74 5.53
C VAL A 63 7.65 11.42 5.06
N ILE A 64 7.45 10.24 4.49
CA ILE A 64 6.17 9.73 3.99
C ILE A 64 5.77 8.55 4.86
N LEU A 65 4.58 8.63 5.46
CA LEU A 65 4.06 7.60 6.36
C LEU A 65 2.85 6.94 5.71
N LEU A 66 2.89 5.62 5.59
CA LEU A 66 1.76 4.80 5.15
C LEU A 66 1.23 4.02 6.33
N GLY A 67 -0.08 3.78 6.36
CA GLY A 67 -0.69 2.99 7.41
C GLY A 67 -2.19 3.16 7.47
N THR A 68 -2.77 2.62 8.54
CA THR A 68 -4.21 2.59 8.75
C THR A 68 -4.75 3.89 9.35
N LYS A 69 -6.08 3.97 9.52
CA LYS A 69 -6.73 5.06 10.25
C LYS A 69 -6.20 5.24 11.68
N ALA A 70 -5.63 4.18 12.29
CA ALA A 70 -4.97 4.28 13.58
C ALA A 70 -3.71 5.16 13.52
N ALA A 71 -2.89 5.02 12.47
CA ALA A 71 -1.75 5.90 12.21
C ALA A 71 -2.18 7.35 12.07
N HIS A 72 -3.25 7.61 11.29
CA HIS A 72 -3.83 8.94 11.16
C HIS A 72 -4.21 9.55 12.52
N ASN A 73 -4.99 8.81 13.33
CA ASN A 73 -5.44 9.30 14.63
C ASN A 73 -4.27 9.59 15.58
N ALA A 74 -3.22 8.77 15.53
CA ALA A 74 -2.02 8.99 16.34
C ALA A 74 -1.26 10.25 15.93
N LEU A 75 -1.11 10.50 14.61
CA LEU A 75 -0.48 11.72 14.10
C LEU A 75 -1.30 12.96 14.44
N MET A 76 -2.62 12.88 14.30
CA MET A 76 -3.52 14.01 14.61
C MET A 76 -3.63 14.27 16.11
N GLY A 77 -3.33 13.29 16.96
CA GLY A 77 -3.28 13.44 18.41
C GLY A 77 -2.13 14.34 18.90
N ASP A 78 -1.09 14.56 18.10
CA ASP A 78 0.02 15.48 18.41
C ASP A 78 -0.10 16.77 17.56
N PRO A 79 -0.44 17.92 18.17
CA PRO A 79 -0.56 19.21 17.47
C PRO A 79 0.72 19.66 16.74
N GLN A 80 1.90 19.16 17.12
CA GLN A 80 3.16 19.50 16.46
C GLN A 80 3.38 18.70 15.18
N LEU A 81 2.88 17.46 15.12
CA LEU A 81 2.97 16.60 13.94
C LEU A 81 1.83 16.87 12.97
N SER A 82 0.62 17.07 13.47
CA SER A 82 -0.56 17.35 12.62
C SER A 82 -0.40 18.59 11.75
N ARG A 83 0.37 19.59 12.20
CA ARG A 83 0.70 20.79 11.41
C ARG A 83 1.77 20.59 10.34
N ARG A 84 2.53 19.48 10.41
CA ARG A 84 3.66 19.20 9.53
C ARG A 84 3.33 18.16 8.46
N TYR A 85 2.41 17.24 8.74
CA TYR A 85 2.02 16.19 7.81
C TYR A 85 0.76 16.58 7.05
N GLN A 86 0.84 16.48 5.73
CA GLN A 86 -0.34 16.43 4.87
C GLN A 86 -0.86 14.99 4.85
N VAL A 87 -2.13 14.81 5.21
CA VAL A 87 -2.79 13.50 5.17
C VAL A 87 -3.48 13.33 3.82
N TYR A 88 -3.24 12.18 3.19
CA TYR A 88 -3.98 11.76 2.02
C TYR A 88 -4.64 10.41 2.31
N GLU A 89 -5.96 10.36 2.27
CA GLU A 89 -6.70 9.11 2.41
C GLU A 89 -6.83 8.44 1.05
N LEU A 90 -6.47 7.15 0.97
CA LEU A 90 -6.68 6.31 -0.19
C LEU A 90 -8.02 5.57 -0.01
N PRO A 91 -9.13 6.03 -0.63
CA PRO A 91 -10.41 5.35 -0.49
C PRO A 91 -10.38 4.02 -1.26
N SER A 92 -11.28 3.10 -0.89
CA SER A 92 -11.63 1.98 -1.77
C SER A 92 -12.10 2.51 -3.13
N TRP A 93 -11.88 1.71 -4.17
CA TRP A 93 -12.37 2.04 -5.50
C TRP A 93 -13.89 2.17 -5.48
N ARG A 94 -14.39 3.17 -6.20
CA ARG A 94 -15.81 3.36 -6.45
C ARG A 94 -16.16 2.82 -7.82
N TYR A 95 -17.42 2.45 -8.04
CA TYR A 95 -17.87 2.03 -9.36
C TYR A 95 -18.00 3.23 -10.29
N ASP A 96 -16.87 3.66 -10.87
CA ASP A 96 -16.77 4.84 -11.72
C ASP A 96 -15.77 4.64 -12.88
N SER A 97 -15.47 5.74 -13.58
CA SER A 97 -14.53 5.74 -14.70
C SER A 97 -13.09 5.43 -14.29
N GLU A 98 -12.66 5.79 -13.07
CA GLU A 98 -11.31 5.50 -12.61
C GLU A 98 -11.16 4.00 -12.36
N PHE A 99 -12.17 3.37 -11.75
CA PHE A 99 -12.19 1.91 -11.58
C PHE A 99 -12.22 1.18 -12.92
N ARG A 100 -13.00 1.66 -13.90
CA ARG A 100 -12.97 1.15 -15.28
C ARG A 100 -11.57 1.22 -15.87
N ASN A 101 -10.89 2.35 -15.75
CA ASN A 101 -9.53 2.54 -16.25
C ASN A 101 -8.52 1.62 -15.54
N PHE A 102 -8.67 1.42 -14.24
CA PHE A 102 -7.87 0.47 -13.47
C PHE A 102 -8.05 -0.96 -14.01
N VAL A 103 -9.29 -1.42 -14.16
CA VAL A 103 -9.60 -2.76 -14.68
C VAL A 103 -9.12 -2.95 -16.12
N ALA A 104 -9.31 -1.96 -17.00
CA ALA A 104 -8.78 -1.99 -18.36
C ALA A 104 -7.24 -2.05 -18.40
N THR A 105 -6.59 -1.38 -17.44
CA THR A 105 -5.13 -1.46 -17.29
C THR A 105 -4.70 -2.84 -16.80
N MET A 106 -5.43 -3.43 -15.85
CA MET A 106 -5.18 -4.80 -15.41
C MET A 106 -5.30 -5.80 -16.56
N GLU A 107 -6.32 -5.70 -17.42
CA GLU A 107 -6.47 -6.58 -18.59
C GLU A 107 -5.24 -6.52 -19.52
N ARG A 108 -4.77 -5.31 -19.82
CA ARG A 108 -3.55 -5.12 -20.63
C ARG A 108 -2.31 -5.73 -19.98
N LEU A 109 -2.20 -5.65 -18.65
CA LEU A 109 -1.07 -6.23 -17.90
C LEU A 109 -1.13 -7.75 -17.81
N LEU A 110 -2.33 -8.34 -17.82
CA LEU A 110 -2.49 -9.79 -17.86
C LEU A 110 -2.05 -10.38 -19.21
N ALA A 111 -2.21 -9.62 -20.30
CA ALA A 111 -1.72 -9.94 -21.64
C ALA A 111 -2.08 -11.36 -22.13
N LEU A 112 -3.30 -11.81 -21.83
CA LEU A 112 -3.84 -13.09 -22.32
C LEU A 112 -4.05 -13.05 -23.84
N GLN A 113 -4.03 -14.22 -24.49
CA GLN A 113 -4.12 -14.27 -25.96
C GLN A 113 -5.46 -13.80 -26.51
N LYS A 114 -6.55 -13.94 -25.74
CA LYS A 114 -7.89 -13.50 -26.14
C LYS A 114 -8.35 -12.33 -25.27
N PRO A 115 -9.03 -11.33 -25.86
CA PRO A 115 -9.61 -10.24 -25.08
C PRO A 115 -10.64 -10.80 -24.10
N SER A 116 -10.56 -10.34 -22.86
CA SER A 116 -11.48 -10.70 -21.78
C SER A 116 -12.63 -9.71 -21.64
N GLY A 117 -12.46 -8.47 -22.13
CA GLY A 117 -13.48 -7.42 -22.10
C GLY A 117 -13.84 -7.01 -20.67
N LEU A 118 -12.84 -6.89 -19.78
CA LEU A 118 -13.04 -6.67 -18.35
C LEU A 118 -13.65 -5.30 -18.05
N ASP A 119 -13.44 -4.33 -18.94
CA ASP A 119 -13.98 -2.97 -18.83
C ASP A 119 -15.42 -2.85 -19.35
N GLN A 120 -15.98 -3.89 -19.97
CA GLN A 120 -17.38 -3.91 -20.39
C GLN A 120 -18.29 -3.88 -19.15
N SER A 121 -19.41 -3.16 -19.24
CA SER A 121 -20.25 -2.82 -18.08
C SER A 121 -20.65 -4.03 -17.22
N GLU A 122 -20.93 -5.18 -17.85
CA GLU A 122 -21.30 -6.40 -17.15
C GLU A 122 -20.12 -7.05 -16.38
N MET A 123 -18.96 -7.17 -17.02
CA MET A 123 -17.74 -7.69 -16.40
C MET A 123 -17.22 -6.76 -15.32
N LEU A 124 -17.20 -5.45 -15.60
CA LEU A 124 -16.77 -4.43 -14.67
C LEU A 124 -17.62 -4.44 -13.39
N ARG A 125 -18.95 -4.54 -13.54
CA ARG A 125 -19.87 -4.64 -12.40
C ARG A 125 -19.61 -5.89 -11.58
N PHE A 126 -19.42 -7.03 -12.26
CA PHE A 126 -19.11 -8.28 -11.59
C PHE A 126 -17.79 -8.21 -10.81
N ILE A 127 -16.73 -7.64 -11.38
CA ILE A 127 -15.43 -7.45 -10.69
C ILE A 127 -15.60 -6.55 -9.47
N TYR A 128 -16.35 -5.46 -9.60
CA TYR A 128 -16.63 -4.54 -8.50
C TYR A 128 -17.34 -5.24 -7.34
N ASP A 129 -18.46 -5.91 -7.62
CA ASP A 129 -19.26 -6.62 -6.62
C ASP A 129 -18.48 -7.80 -6.00
N LEU A 130 -17.62 -8.46 -6.77
CA LEU A 130 -16.82 -9.59 -6.28
C LEU A 130 -15.66 -9.17 -5.37
N SER A 131 -15.13 -7.95 -5.57
CA SER A 131 -13.96 -7.42 -4.86
C SER A 131 -14.30 -6.43 -3.74
N ASP A 132 -15.55 -6.00 -3.63
CA ASP A 132 -16.02 -4.93 -2.74
C ASP A 132 -15.27 -3.60 -2.96
N GLY A 133 -14.78 -3.36 -4.18
CA GLY A 133 -13.97 -2.19 -4.52
C GLY A 133 -12.58 -2.17 -3.87
N VAL A 134 -12.15 -3.26 -3.23
CA VAL A 134 -10.82 -3.35 -2.61
C VAL A 134 -9.79 -3.69 -3.69
N MET A 135 -8.81 -2.81 -3.87
CA MET A 135 -7.78 -2.94 -4.92
C MET A 135 -7.07 -4.30 -4.87
N ASP A 136 -6.64 -4.73 -3.68
CA ASP A 136 -5.94 -6.00 -3.48
C ASP A 136 -6.81 -7.20 -3.90
N ASN A 137 -8.12 -7.17 -3.58
CA ASN A 137 -9.06 -8.21 -4.01
C ASN A 137 -9.19 -8.26 -5.54
N VAL A 138 -9.32 -7.11 -6.21
CA VAL A 138 -9.39 -7.04 -7.67
C VAL A 138 -8.15 -7.68 -8.30
N VAL A 139 -6.96 -7.28 -7.86
CA VAL A 139 -5.69 -7.81 -8.38
C VAL A 139 -5.60 -9.32 -8.16
N LYS A 140 -5.93 -9.79 -6.95
CA LYS A 140 -5.90 -11.21 -6.58
C LYS A 140 -6.86 -12.04 -7.43
N ILE A 141 -8.12 -11.60 -7.56
CA ILE A 141 -9.15 -12.28 -8.36
C ILE A 141 -8.73 -12.35 -9.83
N LEU A 142 -8.33 -11.22 -10.43
CA LEU A 142 -7.98 -11.17 -11.84
C LEU A 142 -6.74 -12.00 -12.16
N ARG A 143 -5.70 -11.96 -11.31
CA ARG A 143 -4.49 -12.79 -11.48
C ARG A 143 -4.81 -14.27 -11.29
N GLY A 144 -5.65 -14.64 -10.33
CA GLY A 144 -6.09 -16.02 -10.14
C GLY A 144 -6.90 -16.53 -11.34
N ALA A 145 -7.83 -15.73 -11.84
CA ALA A 145 -8.64 -16.07 -13.00
C ALA A 145 -7.79 -16.22 -14.27
N ALA A 146 -6.81 -15.34 -14.47
CA ALA A 146 -5.87 -15.42 -15.58
C ALA A 146 -5.00 -16.69 -15.52
N LYS A 147 -4.53 -17.08 -14.32
CA LYS A 147 -3.83 -18.37 -14.15
C LYS A 147 -4.71 -19.53 -14.56
N TYR A 148 -5.97 -19.57 -14.10
CA TYR A 148 -6.89 -20.62 -14.53
C TYR A 148 -7.08 -20.62 -16.05
N ALA A 149 -7.30 -19.44 -16.66
CA ALA A 149 -7.47 -19.30 -18.09
C ALA A 149 -6.30 -19.85 -18.91
N ILE A 150 -5.06 -19.63 -18.43
CA ILE A 150 -3.84 -20.18 -19.05
C ILE A 150 -3.81 -21.70 -18.88
N THR A 151 -4.03 -22.20 -17.65
CA THR A 151 -3.96 -23.64 -17.37
C THR A 151 -5.03 -24.46 -18.08
N THR A 152 -6.21 -23.88 -18.35
CA THR A 152 -7.30 -24.55 -19.07
C THR A 152 -7.25 -24.31 -20.58
N GLY A 153 -6.33 -23.48 -21.08
CA GLY A 153 -6.25 -23.09 -22.49
C GLY A 153 -7.35 -22.15 -22.98
N GLU A 154 -8.20 -21.66 -22.07
CA GLU A 154 -9.27 -20.70 -22.39
C GLU A 154 -8.67 -19.37 -22.86
N GLU A 155 -7.53 -18.96 -22.27
CA GLU A 155 -6.75 -17.77 -22.62
C GLU A 155 -7.56 -16.46 -22.62
N ARG A 156 -8.63 -16.40 -21.81
CA ARG A 156 -9.40 -15.20 -21.44
C ARG A 156 -9.99 -15.36 -20.04
N VAL A 157 -10.15 -14.26 -19.31
CA VAL A 157 -10.83 -14.24 -18.02
C VAL A 157 -12.34 -14.23 -18.23
N THR A 158 -13.05 -15.11 -17.52
CA THR A 158 -14.52 -15.15 -17.47
C THR A 158 -15.03 -15.03 -16.04
N LYS A 159 -16.34 -14.84 -15.86
CA LYS A 159 -16.98 -14.76 -14.54
C LYS A 159 -16.80 -16.04 -13.74
N GLU A 160 -16.87 -17.19 -14.40
CA GLU A 160 -16.68 -18.52 -13.81
C GLU A 160 -15.27 -18.66 -13.26
N LEU A 161 -14.25 -18.27 -14.04
CA LEU A 161 -12.84 -18.32 -13.61
C LEU A 161 -12.56 -17.36 -12.46
N MET A 162 -13.18 -16.17 -12.46
CA MET A 162 -13.11 -15.25 -11.32
C MET A 162 -13.79 -15.80 -10.07
N GLY A 163 -14.94 -16.46 -10.21
CA GLY A 163 -15.62 -17.15 -9.12
C GLY A 163 -14.76 -18.27 -8.53
N ARG A 164 -14.08 -19.04 -9.39
CA ARG A 164 -13.12 -20.07 -8.97
C ARG A 164 -11.92 -19.47 -8.24
N ALA A 165 -11.34 -18.40 -8.80
CA ALA A 165 -10.23 -17.67 -8.20
C ALA A 165 -10.56 -17.11 -6.81
N LYS A 166 -11.78 -16.61 -6.59
CA LYS A 166 -12.21 -16.14 -5.26
C LYS A 166 -12.23 -17.27 -4.23
N LYS A 167 -12.64 -18.48 -4.61
CA LYS A 167 -12.64 -19.66 -3.73
C LYS A 167 -11.22 -20.19 -3.49
N ASN A 168 -10.40 -20.21 -4.54
CA ASN A 168 -9.02 -20.68 -4.49
C ASN A 168 -8.11 -19.81 -5.37
N LEU A 169 -7.42 -18.86 -4.74
CA LEU A 169 -6.60 -17.85 -5.42
C LEU A 169 -5.38 -18.43 -6.16
N TRP A 170 -4.95 -19.63 -5.79
CA TRP A 170 -3.68 -20.18 -6.25
C TRP A 170 -3.83 -21.36 -7.20
N GLY A 171 -5.00 -22.00 -7.27
CA GLY A 171 -5.20 -23.18 -8.13
C GLY A 171 -4.35 -24.41 -7.75
N PHE A 172 -3.58 -24.34 -6.66
CA PHE A 172 -2.72 -25.41 -6.14
C PHE A 172 -3.20 -25.95 -4.77
N GLY A 173 -4.47 -25.71 -4.42
CA GLY A 173 -5.12 -26.45 -3.34
C GLY A 173 -5.50 -27.85 -3.84
N PRO A 174 -5.65 -28.85 -2.95
CA PRO A 174 -6.04 -30.20 -3.37
C PRO A 174 -7.29 -30.10 -4.25
N VAL A 175 -7.18 -30.65 -5.46
CA VAL A 175 -8.31 -30.83 -6.36
C VAL A 175 -9.31 -31.69 -5.58
N ASP A 176 -10.50 -31.16 -5.34
CA ASP A 176 -11.60 -31.97 -4.83
C ASP A 176 -11.84 -33.09 -5.86
N PRO A 177 -11.70 -34.37 -5.51
CA PRO A 177 -11.91 -35.48 -6.43
C PRO A 177 -13.33 -35.57 -7.00
N SER A 178 -14.24 -34.68 -6.57
CA SER A 178 -15.63 -34.60 -7.03
C SER A 178 -15.92 -33.50 -8.07
N GLU A 179 -14.94 -32.68 -8.49
CA GLU A 179 -15.00 -31.86 -9.73
C GLU A 179 -14.45 -32.61 -10.95
#